data_AF-A0A958JAG8-F1
#
_entry.id   AF-A0A958JAG8-F1
#
_cell.length_a   1.000
_cell.length_b   1.000
_cell.length_c   1.000
_cell.angle_alpha   90.00
_cell.angle_beta   90.00
_cell.angle_gamma   90.00
#
_symmetry.space_group_name_H-M   'P 1'
#
loop_
_entity.id
_entity.type
_entity.pdbx_description
1 polymer ?
#
loop_
_entity_poly.entity_id
_entity_poly.type
_entity_poly.pdbx_seq_one_letter_code
_entity_poly.pdbx_strand_id
1 'polypeptide(L)'
;MEWKSPFIIYRVSSDGKFQEVYHANDLKQAKYWLTYIAEPMDVLCKTPAHPRSEAKMPEYWSHKEQSGKAAMNKKDWEEKIKENKSEICFPEEQILPPGSLA
;
A
#
# COMPACT_ATOMS: atom_id res chain seq x y z
N MET A 1 5.64 -14.76 -5.64
CA MET A 1 6.35 -13.90 -4.67
C MET A 1 6.24 -14.57 -3.31
N GLU A 2 7.34 -14.75 -2.58
CA GLU A 2 7.28 -15.22 -1.19
C GLU A 2 7.08 -14.01 -0.27
N TRP A 3 5.91 -13.91 0.37
CA TRP A 3 5.63 -12.86 1.34
C TRP A 3 6.45 -13.12 2.61
N LYS A 4 7.53 -12.37 2.80
CA LYS A 4 8.44 -12.53 3.96
C LYS A 4 8.07 -11.67 5.15
N SER A 5 7.36 -10.57 4.92
CA SER A 5 7.00 -9.61 5.96
C SER A 5 5.48 -9.44 6.02
N PRO A 6 4.86 -9.45 7.21
CA PRO A 6 3.41 -9.34 7.41
C PRO A 6 2.85 -7.95 7.07
N PHE A 7 3.69 -6.93 7.02
CA PHE A 7 3.31 -5.57 6.66
C PHE A 7 4.24 -5.02 5.61
N ILE A 8 3.68 -4.21 4.72
CA ILE A 8 4.42 -3.52 3.67
C ILE A 8 3.87 -2.11 3.51
N ILE A 9 4.76 -1.15 3.24
CA ILE A 9 4.37 0.21 2.92
C ILE A 9 4.67 0.43 1.44
N TYR A 10 3.64 0.85 0.72
CA TYR A 10 3.76 1.24 -0.66
C TYR A 10 3.71 2.76 -0.81
N ARG A 11 4.49 3.25 -1.76
CA ARG A 11 4.41 4.61 -2.28
C ARG A 11 3.82 4.61 -3.66
N VAL A 12 2.93 5.53 -3.95
CA VAL A 12 2.44 5.72 -5.31
C VAL A 12 3.42 6.62 -6.05
N SER A 13 4.07 6.11 -7.09
CA SER A 13 4.96 6.89 -7.95
C SER A 13 4.16 7.80 -8.91
N SER A 14 4.84 8.73 -9.56
CA SER A 14 4.24 9.74 -10.45
C SER A 14 3.44 9.13 -11.60
N ASP A 15 3.79 7.91 -12.01
CA ASP A 15 3.13 7.11 -13.03
C ASP A 15 1.98 6.23 -12.49
N GLY A 16 1.53 6.46 -11.25
CA GLY A 16 0.37 5.76 -10.68
C GLY A 16 0.65 4.33 -10.20
N LYS A 17 1.92 3.92 -10.22
CA LYS A 17 2.36 2.59 -9.78
C LYS A 17 2.65 2.56 -8.29
N PHE A 18 2.41 1.41 -7.66
CA PHE A 18 2.84 1.19 -6.29
C PHE A 18 4.29 0.70 -6.27
N GLN A 19 5.10 1.33 -5.43
CA GLN A 19 6.48 0.96 -5.17
C GLN A 19 6.61 0.53 -3.71
N GLU A 20 7.22 -0.63 -3.48
CA GLU A 20 7.52 -1.13 -2.14
C GLU A 20 8.63 -0.27 -1.54
N VAL A 21 8.32 0.52 -0.52
CA VAL A 21 9.31 1.41 0.12
C VAL A 21 9.76 0.90 1.49
N TYR A 22 8.99 0.03 2.13
CA TYR A 22 9.37 -0.56 3.41
C TYR A 22 8.63 -1.86 3.71
N HIS A 23 9.33 -2.82 4.32
CA HIS A 23 8.76 -4.09 4.79
C HIS A 23 8.91 -4.16 6.30
N ALA A 24 7.80 -4.33 7.01
CA ALA A 24 7.80 -4.38 8.47
C ALA A 24 7.45 -5.78 8.98
N ASN A 25 8.23 -6.25 9.95
CA ASN A 25 8.02 -7.56 10.57
C ASN A 25 6.94 -7.55 11.66
N ASP A 26 6.56 -6.35 12.13
CA ASP A 26 5.53 -6.17 13.14
C ASP A 26 4.79 -4.83 12.96
N LEU A 27 3.65 -4.70 13.63
CA LEU A 27 2.79 -3.52 13.53
C LEU A 27 3.45 -2.26 14.11
N LYS A 28 4.34 -2.41 15.10
CA LYS A 28 5.00 -1.28 15.75
C LYS A 28 5.97 -0.61 14.78
N GLN A 29 6.77 -1.40 14.06
CA GLN A 29 7.66 -0.94 13.01
C GLN A 29 6.88 -0.29 11.86
N ALA A 30 5.81 -0.95 11.39
CA ALA A 30 4.95 -0.41 10.34
C ALA A 30 4.38 0.97 10.70
N LYS A 31 3.82 1.11 11.91
CA LYS A 31 3.25 2.38 12.39
C LYS A 31 4.31 3.45 12.58
N TYR A 32 5.46 3.09 13.13
CA TYR A 32 6.57 4.03 13.29
C TYR A 32 7.00 4.60 11.94
N TRP A 33 7.22 3.72 10.96
CA TRP A 33 7.63 4.14 9.62
C TRP A 33 6.55 5.00 8.95
N LEU A 34 5.28 4.56 8.99
CA LEU A 34 4.17 5.31 8.43
C LEU A 34 4.03 6.71 9.07
N THR A 35 4.30 6.83 10.37
CA THR A 35 4.19 8.11 11.07
C THR A 35 5.36 9.04 10.75
N TYR A 36 6.59 8.56 10.85
CA TYR A 36 7.77 9.43 10.89
C TYR A 36 8.55 9.50 9.58
N ILE A 37 8.45 8.50 8.71
CA ILE A 37 9.35 8.36 7.56
C ILE A 37 8.59 8.36 6.24
N ALA A 38 7.41 7.75 6.21
CA ALA A 38 6.57 7.71 5.02
C ALA A 38 6.16 9.11 4.55
N GLU A 39 5.93 9.25 3.26
CA GLU A 39 5.43 10.47 2.64
C GLU A 39 3.90 10.52 2.70
N PRO A 40 3.29 11.71 2.60
CA PRO A 40 1.83 11.80 2.42
C PRO A 40 1.37 10.90 1.28
N MET A 41 0.24 10.24 1.49
CA MET A 41 -0.37 9.25 0.59
C MET A 41 0.29 7.86 0.56
N ASP A 42 1.45 7.66 1.20
CA ASP A 42 2.01 6.32 1.38
C ASP A 42 1.01 5.44 2.15
N VAL A 43 0.87 4.20 1.70
CA VAL A 43 -0.12 3.26 2.21
C VAL A 43 0.55 2.09 2.89
N LEU A 44 0.12 1.80 4.11
CA LEU A 44 0.41 0.58 4.83
C LEU A 44 -0.61 -0.49 4.41
N CYS A 45 -0.09 -1.63 3.97
CA CYS A 45 -0.85 -2.81 3.64
C CYS A 45 -0.44 -4.00 4.53
N LYS A 46 -1.39 -4.90 4.75
CA LYS A 46 -1.17 -6.22 5.34
C LYS A 46 -0.93 -7.23 4.25
N THR A 47 0.16 -7.98 4.34
CA THR A 47 0.46 -9.02 3.36
C THR A 47 -0.17 -10.36 3.76
N PRO A 48 -0.20 -11.34 2.86
CA PRO A 48 -0.59 -12.72 3.17
C PRO A 48 0.29 -13.42 4.22
N ALA A 49 1.48 -12.88 4.52
CA ALA A 49 2.33 -13.41 5.60
C ALA A 49 1.81 -13.05 6.99
N HIS A 50 0.85 -12.12 7.10
CA HIS A 50 0.27 -11.77 8.38
C HIS A 50 -0.59 -12.93 8.90
N PRO A 51 -0.47 -13.37 10.18
CA PRO A 51 -1.14 -14.56 10.72
C PRO A 51 -2.67 -14.48 10.78
N ARG A 52 -3.24 -13.32 10.45
CA ARG A 52 -4.67 -13.05 10.36
C ARG A 52 -5.09 -12.52 8.98
N SER A 53 -4.23 -12.68 7.97
CA SER A 53 -4.60 -12.38 6.60
C SER A 53 -5.17 -13.65 5.97
N GLU A 54 -6.39 -13.55 5.46
CA GLU A 54 -6.99 -14.58 4.60
C GLU A 54 -6.80 -14.22 3.12
N ALA A 55 -6.30 -13.02 2.85
CA ALA A 55 -6.06 -12.52 1.51
C ALA A 55 -4.83 -13.20 0.89
N LYS A 56 -4.92 -13.49 -0.42
CA LYS A 56 -3.79 -13.96 -1.22
C LYS A 56 -2.89 -12.80 -1.67
N MET A 57 -3.30 -11.56 -1.40
CA MET A 57 -2.68 -10.32 -1.86
C MET A 57 -2.60 -9.28 -0.72
N PRO A 58 -1.75 -8.24 -0.86
CA PRO A 58 -1.66 -7.17 0.13
C PRO A 58 -2.95 -6.37 0.25
N GLU A 59 -3.53 -6.36 1.46
CA GLU A 59 -4.76 -5.65 1.76
C GLU A 59 -4.46 -4.27 2.36
N TYR A 60 -5.15 -3.23 1.90
CA TYR A 60 -5.10 -1.89 2.48
C TYR A 60 -5.37 -1.94 4.00
N TRP A 61 -4.55 -1.24 4.79
CA TRP A 61 -4.74 -1.12 6.23
C TRP A 61 -4.92 0.33 6.70
N SER A 62 -3.99 1.22 6.31
CA SER A 62 -4.03 2.64 6.63
C SER A 62 -3.10 3.41 5.72
N HIS A 63 -3.24 4.74 5.60
CA HIS A 63 -2.31 5.58 4.85
C HIS A 63 -1.87 6.79 5.67
N LYS A 64 -0.79 7.45 5.25
CA LYS A 64 -0.37 8.73 5.81
C LYS A 64 -1.13 9.87 5.16
N GLU A 65 -1.84 10.66 5.94
CA GLU A 65 -2.47 11.90 5.46
C GLU A 65 -1.45 13.02 5.29
N GLN A 66 -1.81 14.05 4.54
CA GLN A 66 -1.04 15.32 4.49
C GLN A 66 -0.86 15.97 5.86
N SER A 67 -1.80 15.72 6.78
CA SER A 67 -1.72 16.18 8.19
C SER A 67 -0.57 15.52 8.98
N GLY A 68 0.07 14.49 8.42
CA GLY A 68 1.07 13.66 9.08
C GLY A 68 0.49 12.54 9.94
N LYS A 69 -0.84 12.47 10.09
CA LYS A 69 -1.52 11.41 10.83
C LYS A 69 -1.80 10.20 9.94
N ALA A 70 -1.92 9.02 10.56
CA ALA A 70 -2.38 7.83 9.87
C ALA A 70 -3.92 7.79 9.85
N ALA A 71 -4.51 7.58 8.68
CA ALA A 71 -5.94 7.41 8.51
C ALA A 71 -6.28 6.02 7.94
N MET A 72 -7.46 5.50 8.31
CA MET A 72 -7.93 4.18 7.90
C MET A 72 -9.05 4.24 6.85
N ASN A 73 -9.39 5.42 6.36
CA ASN A 73 -10.42 5.59 5.34
C ASN A 73 -9.84 5.32 3.94
N LYS A 74 -10.06 4.08 3.43
CA LYS A 74 -9.61 3.67 2.10
C LYS A 74 -10.23 4.53 0.99
N LYS A 75 -11.52 4.86 1.10
CA LYS A 75 -12.24 5.59 0.05
C LYS A 75 -11.70 7.01 -0.13
N ASP A 76 -11.49 7.70 0.98
CA ASP A 76 -10.89 9.05 0.98
C ASP A 76 -9.47 9.04 0.40
N TRP A 77 -8.69 8.00 0.72
CA TRP A 77 -7.37 7.81 0.13
C TRP A 77 -7.43 7.57 -1.38
N GLU A 78 -8.33 6.70 -1.86
CA GLU A 78 -8.52 6.45 -3.29
C GLU A 78 -8.96 7.72 -4.03
N GLU A 79 -9.89 8.48 -3.47
CA GLU A 79 -10.35 9.76 -4.03
C GLU A 79 -9.19 10.76 -4.13
N LYS A 80 -8.43 10.94 -3.06
CA LYS A 80 -7.26 11.84 -3.03
C LYS A 80 -6.16 11.43 -4.00
N ILE A 81 -5.90 10.13 -4.16
CA ILE A 81 -4.92 9.72 -5.17
C ILE A 81 -5.49 9.94 -6.57
N LYS A 82 -6.77 9.66 -6.84
CA LYS A 82 -7.39 9.90 -8.15
C LYS A 82 -7.39 11.37 -8.54
N GLU A 83 -7.61 12.27 -7.58
CA GLU A 83 -7.50 13.72 -7.77
C GLU A 83 -6.07 14.14 -8.13
N ASN A 84 -5.07 13.50 -7.51
CA ASN A 84 -3.66 13.82 -7.76
C ASN A 84 -3.06 13.06 -8.96
N LYS A 85 -3.67 11.95 -9.39
CA LYS A 85 -3.13 11.01 -10.40
C LYS A 85 -4.27 10.33 -11.16
N SER A 86 -4.22 10.43 -12.48
CA SER A 86 -5.31 10.01 -13.37
C SER A 86 -5.52 8.50 -13.46
N GLU A 87 -4.55 7.68 -13.05
CA GLU A 87 -4.66 6.22 -13.07
C GLU A 87 -3.85 5.62 -11.92
N ILE A 88 -4.46 4.74 -11.13
CA ILE A 88 -3.81 4.06 -9.99
C ILE A 88 -3.94 2.58 -10.27
N CYS A 89 -2.82 1.89 -10.39
CA CYS A 89 -2.79 0.47 -10.69
C CYS A 89 -2.28 -0.25 -9.45
N PHE A 90 -3.20 -0.82 -8.64
CA PHE A 90 -2.81 -1.55 -7.42
C PHE A 90 -1.80 -2.65 -7.76
N PRO A 91 -0.93 -3.08 -6.83
CA PRO A 91 0.05 -4.13 -7.10
C PRO A 91 -0.54 -5.39 -7.76
N GLU A 92 -1.81 -5.69 -7.48
CA GLU A 92 -2.56 -6.79 -8.09
C GLU A 92 -2.68 -6.69 -9.61
N GLU A 93 -2.91 -5.48 -10.12
CA GLU A 93 -3.08 -5.18 -11.55
C GLU A 93 -1.72 -5.03 -12.26
N GLN A 94 -0.66 -4.74 -11.52
CA GLN A 94 0.71 -4.68 -12.05
C GLN A 94 1.32 -6.07 -12.33
N ILE A 95 0.76 -7.12 -11.72
CA ILE A 95 1.23 -8.51 -11.89
C ILE A 95 0.65 -9.16 -13.15
N LEU A 96 -0.42 -8.59 -13.72
CA LEU A 96 -0.97 -9.06 -14.99
C LEU A 96 -0.17 -8.46 -16.15
N PRO A 97 0.53 -9.25 -16.98
CA PRO A 97 1.03 -8.74 -18.24
C PRO A 97 -0.18 -8.27 -19.09
N PRO A 98 -0.06 -7.16 -19.82
CA PRO A 98 -1.07 -6.76 -20.80
C PRO A 98 -1.12 -7.83 -21.90
N GLY A 99 -1.95 -8.87 -21.73
CA GLY A 99 -2.03 -9.98 -22.68
C GLY A 99 -2.58 -11.32 -22.18
N SER A 100 -2.91 -11.52 -20.90
CA SER A 100 -3.43 -12.81 -20.42
C SER A 100 -4.96 -12.96 -20.49
N LEU A 101 -5.59 -12.38 -21.51
CA LEU A 101 -6.91 -12.82 -21.99
C LEU A 101 -6.74 -13.30 -23.44
N ALA A 102 -6.38 -14.57 -23.59
CA ALA A 102 -6.52 -15.33 -24.82
C ALA A 102 -7.07 -16.72 -24.45
#